data_AF-A0A1C0ALK7-F1
#
_entry.id   AF-A0A1C0ALK7-F1
#
_cell.length_a   1.000
_cell.length_b   1.000
_cell.length_c   1.000
_cell.angle_alpha   90.00
_cell.angle_beta   90.00
_cell.angle_gamma   90.00
#
_symmetry.space_group_name_H-M   'P 1'
#
loop_
_entity.id
_entity.type
_entity.pdbx_description
1 polymer ?
#
loop_
_entity_poly.entity_id
_entity_poly.type
_entity_poly.pdbx_seq_one_letter_code
_entity_poly.pdbx_strand_id
1 'polypeptide(L)'
;MTFSLRFAAHSEVGRVRKNNQDSGYASPTMLLVTDGMGGAAAGDVASAVAAQEAARSDRRVADGEEMLTLMAGVIGRSNAILSALIEKDLELDGMGTTFCGAMFNGTQFGIGHVGDSRGYLLRDGELTQLTHDHSWVQSLIDEGRITPEQAATHPHRSLILKVLNGQVEFEPDLDLLDARLGDRIMFCSDGLSGLVDDGSIREFLELDSPSDALANLAAAANANGGHDNITIVLGDVVEQDDALDAREGTLVGAAAALDVPRSQSPAPNTPGRPAAWPAAHSTDHSPDEVARYAPQESHRRWPGIIIMLVAVALVIGGGAWGVQAYARTRYFVAADEGNVAIFNGLPGEVLGIRLSTLEERSDVAIGDLPAFYQRAVESSIRVADVAAGRATTEQLRALAERCVEVREERRQPSPVDTAEPTPSPSPTPTVPGLPTATARPTPTGGVAPGVPTFLSPPAVTATPTDSDEADPEAC
;
A
#
# COMPACT_ATOMS: atom_id res chain seq x y z
N MET A 1 52.67 -11.84 -3.58
CA MET A 1 52.61 -12.30 -2.18
C MET A 1 51.26 -12.99 -2.03
N THR A 2 51.14 -14.01 -1.19
CA THR A 2 49.83 -14.58 -0.85
C THR A 2 49.30 -13.83 0.37
N PHE A 3 47.98 -13.65 0.43
CA PHE A 3 47.23 -13.03 1.51
C PHE A 3 46.28 -14.06 2.14
N SER A 4 45.80 -13.74 3.34
CA SER A 4 44.74 -14.51 4.03
C SER A 4 43.50 -13.65 4.21
N LEU A 5 42.34 -14.28 4.40
CA LEU A 5 41.07 -13.61 4.69
C LEU A 5 40.76 -13.64 6.18
N ARG A 6 40.63 -12.47 6.82
CA ARG A 6 39.97 -12.36 8.11
C ARG A 6 38.48 -12.15 7.87
N PHE A 7 37.71 -13.22 7.95
CA PHE A 7 36.27 -13.19 7.69
C PHE A 7 35.40 -13.17 8.96
N ALA A 8 34.22 -12.55 8.82
CA ALA A 8 33.12 -12.54 9.77
C ALA A 8 31.78 -12.59 9.01
N ALA A 9 30.72 -13.09 9.66
CA ALA A 9 29.39 -13.22 9.07
C ALA A 9 28.30 -12.96 10.12
N HIS A 10 27.21 -12.32 9.71
CA HIS A 10 26.02 -12.05 10.51
C HIS A 10 24.76 -12.34 9.70
N SER A 11 23.70 -12.84 10.34
CA SER A 11 22.41 -13.07 9.69
C SER A 11 21.28 -13.05 10.73
N GLU A 12 20.21 -12.30 10.45
CA GLU A 12 19.08 -12.13 11.36
C GLU A 12 17.75 -11.90 10.64
N VAL A 13 16.64 -12.08 11.37
CA VAL A 13 15.27 -11.99 10.83
C VAL A 13 14.83 -10.55 10.50
N GLY A 14 15.49 -9.54 11.09
CA GLY A 14 14.97 -8.17 11.12
C GLY A 14 13.78 -8.03 12.08
N ARG A 15 12.90 -7.04 11.83
CA ARG A 15 11.79 -6.64 12.72
C ARG A 15 10.41 -7.04 12.23
N VAL A 16 10.24 -7.32 10.94
CA VAL A 16 8.91 -7.53 10.31
C VAL A 16 8.70 -8.96 9.81
N ARG A 17 9.73 -9.62 9.28
CA ARG A 17 9.67 -11.03 8.85
C ARG A 17 9.48 -11.97 10.06
N LYS A 18 9.00 -13.19 9.82
CA LYS A 18 8.72 -14.19 10.88
C LYS A 18 9.80 -15.26 11.02
N ASN A 19 10.45 -15.56 9.90
CA ASN A 19 11.55 -16.50 9.72
C ASN A 19 12.68 -15.77 9.00
N ASN A 20 13.88 -16.33 9.10
CA ASN A 20 15.00 -15.90 8.28
C ASN A 20 15.01 -16.79 7.03
N GLN A 21 14.88 -16.19 5.86
CA GLN A 21 14.95 -16.86 4.56
C GLN A 21 16.30 -16.64 3.88
N ASP A 22 17.14 -15.75 4.39
CA ASP A 22 18.53 -15.63 3.96
C ASP A 22 19.38 -16.80 4.46
N SER A 23 20.47 -17.06 3.75
CA SER A 23 21.60 -17.85 4.21
C SER A 23 22.92 -17.15 3.85
N GLY A 24 24.00 -17.55 4.52
CA GLY A 24 25.33 -17.10 4.16
C GLY A 24 26.41 -18.13 4.49
N TYR A 25 27.56 -18.01 3.84
CA TYR A 25 28.74 -18.83 4.09
C TYR A 25 29.99 -17.97 4.10
N ALA A 26 30.89 -18.23 5.05
CA ALA A 26 32.17 -17.52 5.15
C ALA A 26 33.29 -18.47 5.59
N SER A 27 34.38 -18.49 4.83
CA SER A 27 35.56 -19.33 5.05
C SER A 27 36.85 -18.57 4.67
N PRO A 28 38.05 -19.18 4.85
CA PRO A 28 39.30 -18.59 4.36
C PRO A 28 39.39 -18.49 2.83
N THR A 29 38.49 -19.15 2.07
CA THR A 29 38.53 -19.26 0.61
C THR A 29 37.22 -18.92 -0.11
N MET A 30 36.14 -18.63 0.62
CA MET A 30 34.85 -18.26 0.04
C MET A 30 34.01 -17.37 0.97
N LEU A 31 33.35 -16.38 0.39
CA LEU A 31 32.37 -15.51 1.05
C LEU A 31 31.09 -15.49 0.19
N LEU A 32 29.92 -15.68 0.79
CA LEU A 32 28.66 -15.82 0.05
C LEU A 32 27.45 -15.37 0.89
N VAL A 33 26.53 -14.65 0.26
CA VAL A 33 25.15 -14.44 0.72
C VAL A 33 24.17 -14.99 -0.32
N THR A 34 23.09 -15.60 0.16
CA THR A 34 21.97 -16.09 -0.65
C THR A 34 20.67 -15.65 0.02
N ASP A 35 19.90 -14.81 -0.65
CA ASP A 35 18.62 -14.26 -0.18
C ASP A 35 17.48 -15.15 -0.70
N GLY A 36 16.61 -15.63 0.20
CA GLY A 36 15.64 -16.68 -0.10
C GLY A 36 14.23 -16.14 -0.33
N MET A 37 13.75 -16.21 -1.57
CA MET A 37 12.40 -15.78 -1.95
C MET A 37 11.46 -16.96 -2.21
N GLY A 38 10.17 -16.76 -1.93
CA GLY A 38 9.13 -17.74 -2.23
C GLY A 38 7.93 -17.62 -1.29
N GLY A 39 6.85 -18.31 -1.64
CA GLY A 39 5.73 -18.51 -0.72
C GLY A 39 6.11 -19.39 0.46
N ALA A 40 5.35 -19.29 1.55
CA ALA A 40 5.51 -20.12 2.76
C ALA A 40 6.98 -20.18 3.26
N ALA A 41 7.43 -21.34 3.75
CA ALA A 41 8.81 -21.60 4.15
C ALA A 41 9.56 -22.35 3.03
N ALA A 42 9.60 -21.74 1.84
CA ALA A 42 10.32 -22.28 0.68
C ALA A 42 11.59 -21.47 0.35
N GLY A 43 11.62 -20.16 0.61
CA GLY A 43 12.81 -19.32 0.40
C GLY A 43 14.00 -19.70 1.30
N ASP A 44 13.73 -20.05 2.56
CA ASP A 44 14.71 -20.57 3.52
C ASP A 44 15.31 -21.92 3.09
N VAL A 45 14.52 -22.77 2.44
CA VAL A 45 15.03 -23.99 1.80
C VAL A 45 15.90 -23.64 0.58
N ALA A 46 15.47 -22.69 -0.25
CA ALA A 46 16.19 -22.30 -1.46
C ALA A 46 17.57 -21.69 -1.16
N SER A 47 17.64 -20.71 -0.25
CA SER A 47 18.92 -20.09 0.14
C SER A 47 19.85 -21.08 0.84
N ALA A 48 19.30 -21.98 1.66
CA ALA A 48 20.06 -23.03 2.33
C ALA A 48 20.67 -24.04 1.34
N VAL A 49 19.95 -24.42 0.27
CA VAL A 49 20.48 -25.26 -0.81
C VAL A 49 21.74 -24.63 -1.40
N ALA A 50 21.67 -23.35 -1.78
CA ALA A 50 22.76 -22.64 -2.42
C ALA A 50 23.98 -22.45 -1.49
N ALA A 51 23.75 -22.00 -0.25
CA ALA A 51 24.83 -21.81 0.72
C ALA A 51 25.49 -23.14 1.14
N GLN A 52 24.73 -24.23 1.28
CA GLN A 52 25.31 -25.54 1.58
C GLN A 52 26.03 -26.16 0.39
N GLU A 53 25.58 -25.96 -0.85
CA GLU A 53 26.30 -26.45 -2.03
C GLU A 53 27.61 -25.69 -2.26
N ALA A 54 27.64 -24.39 -1.96
CA ALA A 54 28.85 -23.59 -1.88
C ALA A 54 29.82 -24.13 -0.82
N ALA A 55 29.36 -24.31 0.43
CA ALA A 55 30.17 -24.87 1.52
C ALA A 55 30.70 -26.30 1.26
N ARG A 56 29.96 -27.12 0.49
CA ARG A 56 30.39 -28.47 0.06
C ARG A 56 31.42 -28.43 -1.07
N SER A 57 31.44 -27.34 -1.84
CA SER A 57 32.31 -27.14 -2.99
C SER A 57 33.57 -26.33 -2.67
N ASP A 58 33.55 -25.60 -1.55
CA ASP A 58 34.65 -24.74 -1.11
C ASP A 58 35.96 -25.52 -0.96
N ARG A 59 37.00 -24.96 -1.57
CA ARG A 59 38.36 -25.49 -1.63
C ARG A 59 39.27 -24.38 -2.13
N ARG A 60 40.52 -24.34 -1.67
CA ARG A 60 41.50 -23.44 -2.28
C ARG A 60 41.79 -23.89 -3.71
N VAL A 61 41.51 -23.01 -4.66
CA VAL A 61 41.87 -23.11 -6.08
C VAL A 61 42.98 -22.09 -6.33
N ALA A 62 44.00 -22.44 -7.13
CA ALA A 62 45.12 -21.54 -7.39
C ALA A 62 44.83 -20.53 -8.52
N ASP A 63 44.12 -20.98 -9.56
CA ASP A 63 43.89 -20.23 -10.79
C ASP A 63 42.56 -19.45 -10.76
N GLY A 64 42.55 -18.24 -11.32
CA GLY A 64 41.37 -17.37 -11.35
C GLY A 64 40.23 -17.92 -12.21
N GLU A 65 40.54 -18.43 -13.40
CA GLU A 65 39.54 -18.98 -14.32
C GLU A 65 38.95 -20.29 -13.78
N GLU A 66 39.74 -21.10 -13.06
CA GLU A 66 39.20 -22.25 -12.31
C GLU A 66 38.27 -21.81 -11.16
N MET A 67 38.53 -20.68 -10.47
CA MET A 67 37.58 -20.13 -9.48
C MET A 67 36.24 -19.75 -10.14
N LEU A 68 36.25 -19.03 -11.26
CA LEU A 68 35.03 -18.68 -12.00
C LEU A 68 34.28 -19.94 -12.47
N THR A 69 35.01 -20.92 -13.00
CA THR A 69 34.46 -22.22 -13.42
C THR A 69 33.83 -22.97 -12.24
N LEU A 70 34.44 -22.92 -11.05
CA LEU A 70 33.88 -23.55 -9.86
C LEU A 70 32.61 -22.82 -9.41
N MET A 71 32.62 -21.49 -9.36
CA MET A 71 31.47 -20.66 -9.00
C MET A 71 30.27 -20.90 -9.93
N ALA A 72 30.48 -20.84 -11.26
CA ALA A 72 29.47 -21.20 -12.25
C ALA A 72 28.93 -22.62 -12.03
N GLY A 73 29.81 -23.57 -11.69
CA GLY A 73 29.43 -24.94 -11.35
C GLY A 73 28.60 -25.06 -10.06
N VAL A 74 28.94 -24.30 -9.01
CA VAL A 74 28.18 -24.24 -7.74
C VAL A 74 26.78 -23.68 -8.00
N ILE A 75 26.71 -22.58 -8.72
CA ILE A 75 25.46 -21.91 -9.12
C ILE A 75 24.57 -22.88 -9.92
N GLY A 76 25.12 -23.52 -10.95
CA GLY A 76 24.39 -24.50 -11.77
C GLY A 76 23.93 -25.74 -11.00
N ARG A 77 24.76 -26.28 -10.09
CA ARG A 77 24.37 -27.41 -9.23
C ARG A 77 23.29 -27.02 -8.22
N SER A 78 23.40 -25.84 -7.62
CA SER A 78 22.38 -25.31 -6.70
C SER A 78 21.03 -25.23 -7.40
N ASN A 79 20.98 -24.62 -8.59
CA ASN A 79 19.76 -24.54 -9.38
C ASN A 79 19.20 -25.93 -9.79
N ALA A 80 20.06 -26.89 -10.15
CA ALA A 80 19.64 -28.27 -10.43
C ALA A 80 19.08 -28.99 -9.19
N ILE A 81 19.59 -28.70 -7.99
CA ILE A 81 19.02 -29.23 -6.74
C ILE A 81 17.65 -28.60 -6.47
N LEU A 82 17.47 -27.29 -6.69
CA LEU A 82 16.16 -26.62 -6.57
C LEU A 82 15.13 -27.23 -7.53
N SER A 83 15.49 -27.40 -8.81
CA SER A 83 14.65 -28.09 -9.80
C SER A 83 14.20 -29.48 -9.32
N ALA A 84 15.15 -30.29 -8.83
CA ALA A 84 14.90 -31.63 -8.31
C ALA A 84 14.19 -31.68 -6.93
N LEU A 85 13.96 -30.53 -6.28
CA LEU A 85 13.09 -30.39 -5.11
C LEU A 85 11.66 -30.01 -5.54
N ILE A 86 11.51 -29.04 -6.44
CA ILE A 86 10.21 -28.63 -7.02
C ILE A 86 9.55 -29.80 -7.77
N GLU A 87 10.31 -30.61 -8.52
CA GLU A 87 9.81 -31.83 -9.16
C GLU A 87 9.24 -32.87 -8.19
N LYS A 88 9.69 -32.88 -6.92
CA LYS A 88 9.24 -33.82 -5.89
C LYS A 88 8.09 -33.27 -5.07
N ASP A 89 8.06 -31.97 -4.86
CA ASP A 89 7.03 -31.27 -4.09
C ASP A 89 6.63 -29.96 -4.78
N LEU A 90 5.46 -29.98 -5.41
CA LEU A 90 4.90 -28.82 -6.10
C LEU A 90 4.45 -27.70 -5.14
N GLU A 91 4.42 -27.92 -3.82
CA GLU A 91 4.22 -26.82 -2.86
C GLU A 91 5.47 -25.92 -2.73
N LEU A 92 6.63 -26.36 -3.27
CA LEU A 92 7.84 -25.55 -3.40
C LEU A 92 7.89 -24.75 -4.72
N ASP A 93 6.89 -24.86 -5.59
CA ASP A 93 6.85 -24.07 -6.83
C ASP A 93 6.83 -22.57 -6.54
N GLY A 94 7.60 -21.81 -7.31
CA GLY A 94 7.89 -20.39 -7.04
C GLY A 94 8.88 -20.11 -5.92
N MET A 95 9.58 -21.11 -5.35
CA MET A 95 10.77 -20.87 -4.54
C MET A 95 11.96 -20.45 -5.40
N GLY A 96 12.82 -19.59 -4.85
CA GLY A 96 14.10 -19.28 -5.46
C GLY A 96 15.03 -18.57 -4.49
N THR A 97 16.26 -18.33 -4.94
CA THR A 97 17.24 -17.57 -4.14
C THR A 97 18.18 -16.76 -5.01
N THR A 98 18.67 -15.65 -4.49
CA THR A 98 19.83 -14.98 -5.04
C THR A 98 21.11 -15.79 -4.74
N PHE A 99 22.20 -15.42 -5.40
CA PHE A 99 23.53 -15.91 -5.12
C PHE A 99 24.51 -14.76 -5.31
N CYS A 100 25.20 -14.31 -4.27
CA CYS A 100 26.16 -13.22 -4.38
C CYS A 100 27.37 -13.46 -3.48
N GLY A 101 28.53 -13.69 -4.09
CA GLY A 101 29.73 -14.04 -3.34
C GLY A 101 30.99 -14.09 -4.19
N ALA A 102 32.11 -14.44 -3.55
CA ALA A 102 33.39 -14.67 -4.21
C ALA A 102 34.18 -15.82 -3.58
N MET A 103 34.90 -16.56 -4.43
CA MET A 103 36.05 -17.35 -4.01
C MET A 103 37.29 -16.48 -3.83
N PHE A 104 38.27 -16.97 -3.08
CA PHE A 104 39.54 -16.30 -2.85
C PHE A 104 40.72 -17.28 -2.90
N ASN A 105 41.70 -17.02 -3.77
CA ASN A 105 42.91 -17.85 -3.90
C ASN A 105 44.09 -17.38 -3.01
N GLY A 106 43.98 -16.19 -2.40
CA GLY A 106 45.07 -15.50 -1.70
C GLY A 106 45.68 -14.33 -2.48
N THR A 107 45.25 -14.09 -3.72
CA THR A 107 45.74 -12.98 -4.57
C THR A 107 44.64 -12.33 -5.40
N GLN A 108 43.52 -13.02 -5.62
CA GLN A 108 42.40 -12.60 -6.44
C GLN A 108 41.10 -13.14 -5.83
N PHE A 109 40.01 -12.46 -6.13
CA PHE A 109 38.65 -12.90 -5.89
C PHE A 109 38.00 -13.34 -7.20
N GLY A 110 37.39 -14.52 -7.22
CA GLY A 110 36.51 -14.98 -8.30
C GLY A 110 35.05 -14.77 -7.90
N ILE A 111 34.45 -13.70 -8.39
CA ILE A 111 33.10 -13.24 -8.04
C ILE A 111 32.07 -14.03 -8.86
N GLY A 112 30.94 -14.38 -8.25
CA GLY A 112 29.78 -14.92 -8.94
C GLY A 112 28.47 -14.35 -8.39
N HIS A 113 27.60 -13.87 -9.29
CA HIS A 113 26.41 -13.11 -8.91
C HIS A 113 25.16 -13.44 -9.76
N VAL A 114 24.03 -13.61 -9.06
CA VAL A 114 22.66 -13.75 -9.57
C VAL A 114 21.69 -13.18 -8.54
N GLY A 115 21.17 -11.96 -8.72
CA GLY A 115 20.04 -11.42 -7.96
C GLY A 115 20.19 -9.93 -7.74
N ASP A 116 19.66 -9.42 -6.64
CA ASP A 116 19.82 -8.03 -6.17
C ASP A 116 20.58 -7.93 -4.83
N SER A 117 20.96 -9.06 -4.23
CA SER A 117 22.00 -9.11 -3.18
C SER A 117 23.33 -8.60 -3.72
N ARG A 118 24.03 -7.76 -2.95
CA ARG A 118 25.15 -6.95 -3.46
C ARG A 118 26.51 -7.35 -2.92
N GLY A 119 27.53 -7.21 -3.78
CA GLY A 119 28.95 -7.21 -3.40
C GLY A 119 29.52 -5.80 -3.39
N TYR A 120 30.37 -5.50 -2.42
CA TYR A 120 31.04 -4.21 -2.25
C TYR A 120 32.53 -4.39 -1.91
N LEU A 121 33.38 -3.51 -2.42
CA LEU A 121 34.79 -3.36 -2.07
C LEU A 121 35.01 -1.99 -1.44
N LEU A 122 35.56 -1.96 -0.22
CA LEU A 122 36.20 -0.78 0.35
C LEU A 122 37.71 -0.89 0.14
N ARG A 123 38.29 0.06 -0.61
CA ARG A 123 39.72 0.15 -0.91
C ARG A 123 40.16 1.60 -0.89
N ASP A 124 41.25 1.90 -0.20
CA ASP A 124 41.83 3.25 -0.11
C ASP A 124 40.84 4.35 0.38
N GLY A 125 39.76 3.96 1.09
CA GLY A 125 38.68 4.83 1.55
C GLY A 125 37.50 5.00 0.57
N GLU A 126 37.58 4.43 -0.63
CA GLU A 126 36.50 4.45 -1.62
C GLU A 126 35.69 3.15 -1.57
N LEU A 127 34.36 3.27 -1.46
CA LEU A 127 33.42 2.16 -1.57
C LEU A 127 32.99 1.99 -3.03
N THR A 128 33.15 0.79 -3.58
CA THR A 128 32.73 0.43 -4.94
C THR A 128 31.78 -0.76 -4.88
N GLN A 129 30.60 -0.66 -5.48
CA GLN A 129 29.74 -1.81 -5.70
C GLN A 129 30.34 -2.68 -6.82
N LEU A 130 30.52 -3.98 -6.54
CA LEU A 130 31.16 -4.96 -7.44
C LEU A 130 30.15 -5.69 -8.33
N THR A 131 28.88 -5.72 -7.95
CA THR A 131 27.81 -6.45 -8.65
C THR A 131 26.82 -5.48 -9.29
N HIS A 132 26.12 -5.90 -10.34
CA HIS A 132 25.04 -5.13 -10.96
C HIS A 132 23.71 -5.83 -10.67
N ASP A 133 22.78 -5.12 -10.02
CA ASP A 133 21.55 -5.72 -9.52
C ASP A 133 20.67 -6.25 -10.66
N HIS A 134 20.33 -7.54 -10.65
CA HIS A 134 19.35 -8.14 -11.55
C HIS A 134 17.91 -7.79 -11.16
N SER A 135 17.60 -6.51 -10.96
CA SER A 135 16.27 -6.00 -10.60
C SER A 135 15.65 -5.18 -11.74
N TRP A 136 14.32 -5.14 -11.78
CA TRP A 136 13.58 -4.36 -12.78
C TRP A 136 13.84 -2.85 -12.68
N VAL A 137 14.08 -2.34 -11.46
CA VAL A 137 14.44 -0.94 -11.28
C VAL A 137 15.87 -0.64 -11.74
N GLN A 138 16.81 -1.59 -11.65
CA GLN A 138 18.13 -1.42 -12.22
C GLN A 138 18.06 -1.31 -13.74
N SER A 139 17.29 -2.16 -14.42
CA SER A 139 17.07 -2.04 -15.87
C SER A 139 16.48 -0.67 -16.27
N LEU A 140 15.61 -0.07 -15.44
CA LEU A 140 15.13 1.30 -15.67
C LEU A 140 16.20 2.38 -15.47
N ILE A 141 17.17 2.17 -14.57
CA ILE A 141 18.33 3.06 -14.42
C ILE A 141 19.24 2.94 -15.64
N ASP A 142 19.53 1.72 -16.09
CA ASP A 142 20.40 1.45 -17.25
C ASP A 142 19.79 2.01 -18.56
N GLU A 143 18.46 1.93 -18.71
CA GLU A 143 17.70 2.57 -19.79
C GLU A 143 17.61 4.12 -19.65
N GLY A 144 18.11 4.70 -18.55
CA GLY A 144 18.04 6.13 -18.28
C GLY A 144 16.62 6.67 -18.02
N ARG A 145 15.68 5.79 -17.63
CA ARG A 145 14.25 6.11 -17.43
C ARG A 145 13.94 6.59 -16.02
N ILE A 146 14.71 6.17 -15.03
CA ILE A 146 14.66 6.65 -13.65
C ILE A 146 16.06 6.93 -13.13
N THR A 147 16.17 7.77 -12.10
CA THR A 147 17.41 7.96 -11.34
C THR A 147 17.52 6.95 -10.18
N PRO A 148 18.73 6.71 -9.62
CA PRO A 148 18.89 5.84 -8.45
C PRO A 148 18.01 6.25 -7.25
N GLU A 149 17.82 7.55 -7.02
CA GLU A 149 16.96 8.07 -5.94
C GLU A 149 15.48 7.76 -6.17
N GLN A 150 15.05 7.70 -7.44
CA GLN A 150 13.70 7.28 -7.82
C GLN A 150 13.53 5.76 -7.69
N ALA A 151 14.55 4.98 -8.01
CA ALA A 151 14.55 3.52 -7.86
C ALA A 151 14.34 3.09 -6.40
N ALA A 152 15.05 3.74 -5.46
CA ALA A 152 14.95 3.46 -4.03
C ALA A 152 13.51 3.62 -3.46
N THR A 153 12.69 4.48 -4.06
CA THR A 153 11.28 4.71 -3.65
C THR A 153 10.26 4.08 -4.60
N HIS A 154 10.70 3.30 -5.58
CA HIS A 154 9.83 2.77 -6.62
C HIS A 154 8.88 1.66 -6.09
N PRO A 155 7.59 1.63 -6.50
CA PRO A 155 6.64 0.60 -6.07
C PRO A 155 7.06 -0.85 -6.38
N HIS A 156 7.83 -1.05 -7.44
CA HIS A 156 8.32 -2.36 -7.91
C HIS A 156 9.84 -2.52 -7.69
N ARG A 157 10.42 -1.90 -6.65
CA ARG A 157 11.88 -2.01 -6.39
C ARG A 157 12.33 -3.45 -6.08
N SER A 158 11.53 -4.22 -5.35
CA SER A 158 11.79 -5.63 -5.01
C SER A 158 11.39 -6.63 -6.10
N LEU A 159 11.36 -6.22 -7.38
CA LEU A 159 11.05 -7.10 -8.50
C LEU A 159 12.35 -7.58 -9.15
N ILE A 160 12.77 -8.79 -8.78
CA ILE A 160 14.00 -9.44 -9.26
C ILE A 160 13.74 -10.12 -10.63
N LEU A 161 14.70 -9.99 -11.55
CA LEU A 161 14.65 -10.52 -12.92
C LEU A 161 15.44 -11.82 -13.10
N LYS A 162 16.57 -12.01 -12.38
CA LYS A 162 17.34 -13.27 -12.37
C LYS A 162 17.45 -13.82 -10.94
N VAL A 163 17.03 -15.07 -10.73
CA VAL A 163 17.23 -15.84 -9.47
C VAL A 163 17.42 -17.32 -9.76
N LEU A 164 18.00 -18.06 -8.81
CA LEU A 164 18.06 -19.52 -8.86
C LEU A 164 16.70 -20.09 -8.46
N ASN A 165 15.93 -20.64 -9.40
CA ASN A 165 14.54 -21.11 -9.19
C ASN A 165 14.24 -22.46 -9.87
N GLY A 166 15.28 -23.20 -10.27
CA GLY A 166 15.17 -24.48 -10.95
C GLY A 166 14.95 -24.42 -12.46
N GLN A 167 14.83 -23.23 -13.07
CA GLN A 167 14.69 -23.07 -14.52
C GLN A 167 16.03 -23.27 -15.24
N VAL A 168 15.97 -23.71 -16.51
CA VAL A 168 17.15 -24.20 -17.27
C VAL A 168 18.00 -23.08 -17.87
N GLU A 169 17.43 -21.90 -18.11
CA GLU A 169 18.08 -20.78 -18.78
C GLU A 169 18.32 -19.62 -17.82
N PHE A 170 19.55 -19.47 -17.34
CA PHE A 170 20.10 -18.23 -16.81
C PHE A 170 21.62 -18.25 -16.96
N GLU A 171 22.22 -17.08 -17.17
CA GLU A 171 23.68 -16.90 -17.20
C GLU A 171 24.08 -16.04 -15.99
N PRO A 172 24.94 -16.57 -15.09
CA PRO A 172 25.42 -15.81 -13.93
C PRO A 172 26.51 -14.82 -14.34
N ASP A 173 26.57 -13.72 -13.61
CA ASP A 173 27.61 -12.73 -13.79
C ASP A 173 28.87 -13.23 -13.05
N LEU A 174 30.02 -13.23 -13.73
CA LEU A 174 31.29 -13.77 -13.24
C LEU A 174 32.40 -12.76 -13.52
N ASP A 175 33.22 -12.43 -12.52
CA ASP A 175 34.31 -11.45 -12.66
C ASP A 175 35.52 -11.77 -11.78
N LEU A 176 36.71 -11.32 -12.20
CA LEU A 176 37.98 -11.51 -11.49
C LEU A 176 38.53 -10.18 -10.98
N LEU A 177 38.70 -10.09 -9.66
CA LEU A 177 39.22 -8.91 -8.97
C LEU A 177 40.57 -9.22 -8.31
N ASP A 178 41.62 -8.49 -8.68
CA ASP A 178 42.91 -8.55 -7.97
C ASP A 178 42.78 -8.01 -6.54
N ALA A 179 43.22 -8.81 -5.57
CA ALA A 179 43.23 -8.47 -4.15
C ALA A 179 44.49 -7.69 -3.75
N ARG A 180 44.32 -6.74 -2.83
CA ARG A 180 45.38 -5.92 -2.25
C ARG A 180 45.31 -5.98 -0.73
N LEU A 181 46.47 -5.88 -0.09
CA LEU A 181 46.56 -5.80 1.37
C LEU A 181 45.75 -4.60 1.88
N GLY A 182 44.84 -4.83 2.82
CA GLY A 182 43.95 -3.81 3.37
C GLY A 182 42.61 -3.66 2.65
N ASP A 183 42.35 -4.40 1.56
CA ASP A 183 41.00 -4.48 0.98
C ASP A 183 40.02 -5.05 2.00
N ARG A 184 38.81 -4.47 2.05
CA ARG A 184 37.66 -5.04 2.74
C ARG A 184 36.55 -5.30 1.75
N ILE A 185 36.21 -6.58 1.57
CA ILE A 185 35.10 -7.01 0.71
C ILE A 185 33.90 -7.39 1.57
N MET A 186 32.69 -7.04 1.12
CA MET A 186 31.42 -7.34 1.79
C MET A 186 30.41 -7.88 0.77
N PHE A 187 29.61 -8.86 1.17
CA PHE A 187 28.41 -9.31 0.47
C PHE A 187 27.19 -9.18 1.41
N CYS A 188 26.03 -8.74 0.89
CA CYS A 188 24.83 -8.55 1.70
C CYS A 188 23.51 -8.82 0.95
N SER A 189 22.45 -9.20 1.67
CA SER A 189 21.07 -9.26 1.17
C SER A 189 20.43 -7.86 1.01
N ASP A 190 19.27 -7.78 0.35
CA ASP A 190 18.58 -6.51 0.08
C ASP A 190 18.11 -5.82 1.37
N GLY A 191 17.90 -6.58 2.46
CA GLY A 191 17.56 -6.04 3.76
C GLY A 191 18.64 -5.13 4.38
N LEU A 192 19.88 -5.15 3.88
CA LEU A 192 20.87 -4.10 4.15
C LEU A 192 20.77 -2.96 3.11
N SER A 193 21.09 -3.24 1.84
CA SER A 193 21.27 -2.21 0.79
C SER A 193 19.97 -1.49 0.38
N GLY A 194 18.81 -2.10 0.60
CA GLY A 194 17.50 -1.51 0.43
C GLY A 194 17.03 -0.63 1.59
N LEU A 195 17.75 -0.63 2.72
CA LEU A 195 17.43 0.16 3.93
C LEU A 195 18.57 1.10 4.38
N VAL A 196 19.81 0.90 3.93
CA VAL A 196 20.99 1.70 4.30
C VAL A 196 21.71 2.13 3.02
N ASP A 197 21.98 3.43 2.90
CA ASP A 197 22.65 3.99 1.73
C ASP A 197 24.16 3.69 1.70
N ASP A 198 24.76 3.71 0.50
CA ASP A 198 26.18 3.42 0.30
C ASP A 198 27.12 4.35 1.10
N GLY A 199 26.69 5.59 1.38
CA GLY A 199 27.45 6.53 2.21
C GLY A 199 27.55 6.06 3.66
N SER A 200 26.42 5.68 4.24
CA SER A 200 26.34 5.04 5.56
C SER A 200 27.06 3.68 5.59
N ILE A 201 26.94 2.86 4.55
CA ILE A 201 27.65 1.56 4.44
C ILE A 201 29.16 1.78 4.50
N ARG A 202 29.70 2.76 3.74
CA ARG A 202 31.14 3.11 3.76
C ARG A 202 31.61 3.47 5.17
N GLU A 203 30.88 4.33 5.88
CA GLU A 203 31.26 4.77 7.23
C GLU A 203 31.35 3.60 8.23
N PHE A 204 30.45 2.62 8.15
CA PHE A 204 30.53 1.43 9.01
C PHE A 204 31.60 0.44 8.57
N LEU A 205 31.89 0.34 7.26
CA LEU A 205 32.99 -0.48 6.75
C LEU A 205 34.38 0.12 7.05
N GLU A 206 34.49 1.40 7.36
CA GLU A 206 35.73 2.06 7.81
C GLU A 206 36.11 1.75 9.27
N LEU A 207 35.25 1.09 10.05
CA LEU A 207 35.55 0.68 11.43
C LEU A 207 36.58 -0.45 11.49
N ASP A 208 37.66 -0.32 12.27
CA ASP A 208 38.74 -1.32 12.36
C ASP A 208 38.24 -2.76 12.61
N SER A 209 37.21 -2.92 13.45
CA SER A 209 36.68 -4.20 13.90
C SER A 209 35.59 -4.77 12.96
N PRO A 210 35.78 -5.94 12.34
CA PRO A 210 34.75 -6.62 11.55
C PRO A 210 33.44 -6.88 12.31
N SER A 211 33.51 -7.21 13.61
CA SER A 211 32.30 -7.44 14.41
C SER A 211 31.51 -6.15 14.62
N ASP A 212 32.21 -5.03 14.74
CA ASP A 212 31.59 -3.73 15.03
C ASP A 212 31.00 -3.16 13.74
N ALA A 213 31.67 -3.34 12.59
CA ALA A 213 31.11 -3.05 11.27
C ALA A 213 29.80 -3.82 11.05
N LEU A 214 29.81 -5.15 11.21
CA LEU A 214 28.60 -5.98 11.06
C LEU A 214 27.47 -5.57 12.02
N ALA A 215 27.79 -5.34 13.30
CA ALA A 215 26.81 -4.95 14.30
C ALA A 215 26.18 -3.57 14.01
N ASN A 216 26.97 -2.59 13.55
CA ASN A 216 26.45 -1.26 13.22
C ASN A 216 25.65 -1.27 11.91
N LEU A 217 26.07 -2.01 10.88
CA LEU A 217 25.31 -2.20 9.64
C LEU A 217 23.93 -2.82 9.92
N ALA A 218 23.88 -3.92 10.69
CA ALA A 218 22.63 -4.55 11.08
C ALA A 218 21.76 -3.61 11.96
N ALA A 219 22.37 -2.87 12.89
CA ALA A 219 21.65 -1.89 13.70
C ALA A 219 21.06 -0.74 12.87
N ALA A 220 21.75 -0.27 11.83
CA ALA A 220 21.29 0.77 10.92
C ALA A 220 20.10 0.30 10.06
N ALA A 221 20.20 -0.88 9.43
CA ALA A 221 19.09 -1.48 8.68
C ALA A 221 17.84 -1.68 9.56
N ASN A 222 18.03 -2.13 10.79
CA ASN A 222 16.97 -2.20 11.79
C ASN A 222 16.37 -0.82 12.14
N ALA A 223 17.21 0.20 12.36
CA ALA A 223 16.77 1.56 12.66
C ALA A 223 15.93 2.16 11.53
N ASN A 224 16.28 1.85 10.28
CA ASN A 224 15.56 2.26 9.07
C ASN A 224 14.35 1.37 8.73
N GLY A 225 13.97 0.45 9.63
CA GLY A 225 12.69 -0.26 9.60
C GLY A 225 12.81 -1.76 9.89
N GLY A 226 13.94 -2.39 9.55
CA GLY A 226 14.14 -3.84 9.65
C GLY A 226 13.04 -4.62 8.94
N HIS A 227 12.66 -4.18 7.73
CA HIS A 227 11.52 -4.74 6.99
C HIS A 227 11.81 -6.12 6.40
N ASP A 228 13.08 -6.45 6.21
CA ASP A 228 13.54 -7.71 5.68
C ASP A 228 14.52 -8.46 6.58
N ASN A 229 14.88 -9.67 6.14
CA ASN A 229 16.02 -10.41 6.67
C ASN A 229 17.32 -9.67 6.33
N ILE A 230 18.30 -9.72 7.23
CA ILE A 230 19.55 -8.97 7.10
C ILE A 230 20.70 -9.96 7.23
N THR A 231 21.41 -10.19 6.13
CA THR A 231 22.58 -11.07 6.09
C THR A 231 23.75 -10.36 5.46
N ILE A 232 24.90 -10.45 6.12
CA ILE A 232 26.12 -9.73 5.77
C ILE A 232 27.31 -10.65 6.00
N VAL A 233 28.15 -10.83 4.98
CA VAL A 233 29.42 -11.54 5.06
C VAL A 233 30.54 -10.58 4.67
N LEU A 234 31.59 -10.51 5.49
CA LEU A 234 32.68 -9.55 5.36
C LEU A 234 34.03 -10.25 5.43
N GLY A 235 35.02 -9.78 4.66
CA GLY A 235 36.39 -10.26 4.67
C GLY A 235 37.43 -9.16 4.51
N ASP A 236 38.40 -9.11 5.43
CA ASP A 236 39.61 -8.28 5.29
C ASP A 236 40.73 -9.08 4.62
N VAL A 237 41.36 -8.51 3.59
CA VAL A 237 42.59 -9.04 3.00
C VAL A 237 43.78 -8.62 3.85
N VAL A 238 44.38 -9.58 4.54
CA VAL A 238 45.49 -9.36 5.48
C VAL A 238 46.76 -10.07 5.01
N GLU A 239 47.90 -9.77 5.66
CA GLU A 239 49.12 -10.57 5.48
C GLU A 239 48.82 -12.05 5.78
N GLN A 240 49.56 -12.96 5.12
CA GLN A 240 49.30 -14.39 5.24
C GLN A 240 49.43 -14.87 6.69
N ASP A 241 48.43 -15.62 7.14
CA ASP A 241 48.33 -16.13 8.51
C ASP A 241 47.79 -17.57 8.47
N ASP A 242 48.66 -18.54 8.78
CA ASP A 242 48.31 -19.96 8.85
C ASP A 242 47.12 -20.23 9.79
N ALA A 243 46.94 -19.43 10.84
CA ALA A 243 45.83 -19.59 11.78
C ALA A 243 44.50 -19.10 11.20
N LEU A 244 44.50 -18.13 10.28
CA LEU A 244 43.33 -17.74 9.50
C LEU A 244 43.04 -18.75 8.40
N ASP A 245 44.06 -19.17 7.65
CA ASP A 245 43.93 -20.16 6.57
C ASP A 245 43.45 -21.54 7.07
N ALA A 246 43.68 -21.86 8.35
CA ALA A 246 43.21 -23.09 9.01
C ALA A 246 41.81 -23.00 9.67
N ARG A 247 41.11 -21.85 9.60
CA ARG A 247 39.74 -21.73 10.15
C ARG A 247 38.74 -22.54 9.33
N GLU A 248 37.84 -23.25 10.01
CA GLU A 248 36.69 -23.87 9.36
C GLU A 248 35.70 -22.83 8.85
N GLY A 249 35.06 -23.11 7.71
CA GLY A 249 34.00 -22.29 7.16
C GLY A 249 32.73 -22.35 8.01
N THR A 250 32.02 -21.23 8.12
CA THR A 250 30.83 -21.06 8.95
C THR A 250 29.60 -20.75 8.08
N LEU A 251 28.51 -21.48 8.30
CA LEU A 251 27.19 -21.17 7.73
C LEU A 251 26.40 -20.27 8.69
N VAL A 252 25.64 -19.33 8.14
CA VAL A 252 24.71 -18.44 8.88
C VAL A 252 23.33 -18.43 8.21
N GLY A 253 22.32 -17.91 8.90
CA GLY A 253 20.94 -17.85 8.39
C GLY A 253 20.27 -19.23 8.37
N ALA A 254 19.36 -19.44 7.43
CA ALA A 254 18.59 -20.68 7.28
C ALA A 254 19.48 -21.92 7.08
N ALA A 255 20.58 -21.78 6.34
CA ALA A 255 21.57 -22.84 6.10
C ALA A 255 22.23 -23.41 7.37
N ALA A 256 22.25 -22.65 8.47
CA ALA A 256 22.77 -23.10 9.76
C ALA A 256 21.76 -23.92 10.58
N ALA A 257 20.47 -23.87 10.22
CA ALA A 257 19.37 -24.53 10.93
C ALA A 257 18.75 -25.71 10.14
N LEU A 258 18.81 -25.68 8.81
CA LEU A 258 18.24 -26.70 7.92
C LEU A 258 19.31 -27.74 7.51
N ASP A 259 18.90 -29.01 7.37
CA ASP A 259 19.72 -30.05 6.74
C ASP A 259 19.18 -30.33 5.33
N VAL A 260 19.90 -29.89 4.29
CA VAL A 260 19.44 -30.02 2.90
C VAL A 260 19.88 -31.37 2.33
N PRO A 261 18.95 -32.22 1.84
CA PRO A 261 19.27 -33.52 1.28
C PRO A 261 20.37 -33.48 0.22
N ARG A 262 21.34 -34.39 0.31
CA ARG A 262 22.35 -34.58 -0.75
C ARG A 262 21.68 -35.13 -2.00
N SER A 263 21.67 -34.35 -3.08
CA SER A 263 21.38 -34.89 -4.41
C SER A 263 22.51 -35.84 -4.82
N GLN A 264 22.16 -37.05 -5.26
CA GLN A 264 23.12 -37.93 -5.92
C GLN A 264 23.23 -37.48 -7.38
N SER A 265 24.25 -36.67 -7.70
CA SER A 265 24.59 -36.38 -9.09
C SER A 265 24.82 -37.71 -9.85
N PRO A 266 24.30 -37.86 -11.08
CA PRO A 266 24.59 -39.02 -11.89
C PRO A 266 26.10 -39.10 -12.16
N ALA A 267 26.65 -40.32 -12.12
CA ALA A 267 28.10 -40.55 -12.18
C ALA A 267 28.73 -39.99 -13.48
N PRO A 268 29.97 -39.45 -13.42
CA PRO A 268 30.63 -38.87 -14.58
C PRO A 268 31.07 -39.95 -15.57
N ASN A 269 30.28 -40.16 -16.63
CA ASN A 269 30.62 -41.09 -17.70
C ASN A 269 30.90 -40.37 -19.03
N THR A 270 32.16 -40.47 -19.47
CA THR A 270 32.69 -40.21 -20.82
C THR A 270 33.00 -38.75 -21.19
N PRO A 271 34.24 -38.45 -21.68
CA PRO A 271 34.60 -37.11 -22.14
C PRO A 271 33.99 -36.80 -23.51
N GLY A 272 32.81 -36.18 -23.51
CA GLY A 272 32.24 -35.48 -24.66
C GLY A 272 32.74 -34.04 -24.73
N ARG A 273 33.28 -33.62 -25.87
CA ARG A 273 33.73 -32.24 -26.13
C ARG A 273 32.62 -31.23 -25.79
N PRO A 274 32.89 -30.12 -25.08
CA PRO A 274 31.87 -29.09 -24.86
C PRO A 274 31.33 -28.60 -26.20
N ALA A 275 30.01 -28.60 -26.35
CA ALA A 275 29.36 -27.98 -27.49
C ALA A 275 29.46 -26.47 -27.30
N ALA A 276 30.10 -25.78 -28.25
CA ALA A 276 30.19 -24.33 -28.23
C ALA A 276 28.78 -23.73 -28.24
N TRP A 277 28.50 -22.82 -27.31
CA TRP A 277 27.25 -22.09 -27.28
C TRP A 277 27.14 -21.20 -28.53
N PRO A 278 25.99 -21.20 -29.24
CA PRO A 278 25.79 -20.30 -30.36
C PRO A 278 25.70 -18.86 -29.86
N ALA A 279 26.39 -17.95 -30.54
CA ALA A 279 26.52 -16.57 -30.08
C ALA A 279 25.19 -15.79 -30.15
N ALA A 280 24.97 -15.01 -29.08
CA ALA A 280 24.13 -13.80 -28.98
C ALA A 280 22.93 -13.70 -29.94
N HIS A 281 21.74 -13.85 -29.38
CA HIS A 281 20.52 -13.24 -29.93
C HIS A 281 20.07 -12.09 -29.03
N SER A 282 19.48 -11.09 -29.66
CA SER A 282 19.26 -9.74 -29.12
C SER A 282 18.37 -9.72 -27.88
N THR A 283 18.74 -8.88 -26.91
CA THR A 283 17.88 -8.40 -25.83
C THR A 283 16.65 -7.69 -26.40
N ASP A 284 15.53 -8.41 -26.44
CA ASP A 284 14.19 -7.82 -26.54
C ASP A 284 13.32 -8.58 -25.54
N HIS A 285 13.21 -8.05 -24.32
CA HIS A 285 12.43 -8.66 -23.24
C HIS A 285 10.96 -8.63 -23.63
N SER A 286 10.49 -9.75 -24.19
CA SER A 286 9.12 -9.89 -24.64
C SER A 286 8.14 -9.56 -23.50
N PRO A 287 6.99 -8.91 -23.78
CA PRO A 287 5.95 -8.67 -22.76
C PRO A 287 5.50 -9.95 -22.04
N ASP A 288 5.64 -11.11 -22.68
CA ASP A 288 5.31 -12.44 -22.15
C ASP A 288 6.32 -12.99 -21.12
N GLU A 289 7.50 -12.39 -21.03
CA GLU A 289 8.49 -12.67 -19.97
C GLU A 289 8.17 -11.84 -18.72
N VAL A 290 7.93 -10.54 -18.90
CA VAL A 290 7.49 -9.63 -17.82
C VAL A 290 6.14 -10.07 -17.24
N ALA A 291 5.21 -10.54 -18.06
CA ALA A 291 3.92 -11.06 -17.62
C ALA A 291 4.00 -12.40 -16.85
N ARG A 292 5.15 -13.09 -16.88
CA ARG A 292 5.38 -14.36 -16.16
C ARG A 292 5.84 -14.12 -14.72
N TYR A 293 6.53 -13.01 -14.47
CA TYR A 293 6.93 -12.54 -13.13
C TYR A 293 5.98 -11.48 -12.55
N ALA A 294 5.04 -10.95 -13.35
CA ALA A 294 3.88 -10.24 -12.83
C ALA A 294 3.08 -11.16 -11.88
N PRO A 295 2.62 -10.67 -10.71
CA PRO A 295 2.04 -11.52 -9.68
C PRO A 295 0.74 -12.18 -10.17
N GLN A 296 0.82 -13.46 -10.53
CA GLN A 296 -0.37 -14.29 -10.76
C GLN A 296 -0.99 -14.63 -9.40
N GLU A 297 -2.24 -14.20 -9.17
CA GLU A 297 -2.94 -14.46 -7.93
C GLU A 297 -3.09 -15.98 -7.68
N SER A 298 -2.40 -16.50 -6.67
CA SER A 298 -2.36 -17.94 -6.40
C SER A 298 -3.72 -18.48 -5.93
N HIS A 299 -4.34 -19.27 -6.80
CA HIS A 299 -5.78 -19.47 -6.76
C HIS A 299 -6.24 -20.63 -5.86
N ARG A 300 -5.95 -20.56 -4.54
CA ARG A 300 -6.62 -21.44 -3.55
C ARG A 300 -6.73 -20.94 -2.09
N ARG A 301 -7.37 -19.78 -1.87
CA ARG A 301 -7.97 -19.41 -0.56
C ARG A 301 -9.46 -19.04 -0.64
N TRP A 302 -10.20 -19.72 -1.52
CA TRP A 302 -11.62 -19.46 -1.76
C TRP A 302 -12.57 -19.49 -0.54
N PRO A 303 -12.43 -20.33 0.52
CA PRO A 303 -13.36 -20.24 1.64
C PRO A 303 -13.26 -18.91 2.41
N GLY A 304 -12.07 -18.29 2.49
CA GLY A 304 -11.89 -17.03 3.20
C GLY A 304 -12.56 -15.85 2.50
N ILE A 305 -12.42 -15.76 1.17
CA ILE A 305 -13.05 -14.69 0.38
C ILE A 305 -14.57 -14.87 0.35
N ILE A 306 -15.08 -16.09 0.22
CA ILE A 306 -16.53 -16.35 0.28
C ILE A 306 -17.09 -15.99 1.67
N ILE A 307 -16.40 -16.34 2.76
CA ILE A 307 -16.80 -15.95 4.12
C ILE A 307 -16.79 -14.43 4.29
N MET A 308 -15.78 -13.72 3.77
CA MET A 308 -15.73 -12.26 3.83
C MET A 308 -16.86 -11.61 3.02
N LEU A 309 -17.11 -12.06 1.79
CA LEU A 309 -18.20 -11.56 0.95
C LEU A 309 -19.57 -11.84 1.58
N VAL A 310 -19.78 -13.01 2.19
CA VAL A 310 -21.00 -13.33 2.94
C VAL A 310 -21.13 -12.46 4.18
N ALA A 311 -20.05 -12.20 4.92
CA ALA A 311 -20.07 -11.30 6.07
C ALA A 311 -20.40 -9.85 5.68
N VAL A 312 -19.80 -9.34 4.59
CA VAL A 312 -20.11 -8.02 4.03
C VAL A 312 -21.56 -7.97 3.54
N ALA A 313 -22.06 -9.00 2.85
CA ALA A 313 -23.44 -9.09 2.43
C ALA A 313 -24.43 -9.16 3.62
N LEU A 314 -24.06 -9.82 4.72
CA LEU A 314 -24.84 -9.84 5.96
C LEU A 314 -24.84 -8.48 6.68
N VAL A 315 -23.72 -7.74 6.68
CA VAL A 315 -23.66 -6.38 7.23
C VAL A 315 -24.50 -5.41 6.38
N ILE A 316 -24.38 -5.47 5.05
CA ILE A 316 -25.18 -4.64 4.13
C ILE A 316 -26.66 -5.01 4.23
N GLY A 317 -26.99 -6.31 4.23
CA GLY A 317 -28.36 -6.80 4.38
C GLY A 317 -28.99 -6.45 5.73
N GLY A 318 -28.22 -6.56 6.82
CA GLY A 318 -28.64 -6.15 8.16
C GLY A 318 -28.81 -4.63 8.28
N GLY A 319 -27.92 -3.84 7.65
CA GLY A 319 -28.05 -2.39 7.55
C GLY A 319 -29.29 -1.97 6.75
N ALA A 320 -29.50 -2.55 5.57
CA ALA A 320 -30.68 -2.31 4.74
C ALA A 320 -31.99 -2.72 5.45
N TRP A 321 -31.99 -3.87 6.13
CA TRP A 321 -33.12 -4.31 6.95
C TRP A 321 -33.38 -3.36 8.12
N GLY A 322 -32.32 -2.89 8.81
CA GLY A 322 -32.41 -1.91 9.88
C GLY A 322 -32.96 -0.56 9.41
N VAL A 323 -32.50 -0.05 8.27
CA VAL A 323 -33.03 1.17 7.64
C VAL A 323 -34.50 0.98 7.23
N GLN A 324 -34.85 -0.16 6.61
CA GLN A 324 -36.24 -0.46 6.22
C GLN A 324 -37.16 -0.58 7.44
N ALA A 325 -36.71 -1.24 8.51
CA ALA A 325 -37.44 -1.37 9.76
C ALA A 325 -37.62 -0.02 10.44
N TYR A 326 -36.57 0.82 10.47
CA TYR A 326 -36.64 2.18 11.01
C TYR A 326 -37.58 3.07 10.19
N ALA A 327 -37.48 3.07 8.86
CA ALA A 327 -38.35 3.84 7.97
C ALA A 327 -39.83 3.53 8.21
N ARG A 328 -40.20 2.26 8.38
CA ARG A 328 -41.60 1.84 8.66
C ARG A 328 -42.16 2.40 9.98
N THR A 329 -41.32 2.82 10.92
CA THR A 329 -41.76 3.44 12.20
C THR A 329 -41.97 4.95 12.11
N ARG A 330 -41.69 5.58 10.96
CA ARG A 330 -41.75 7.03 10.77
C ARG A 330 -42.83 7.41 9.77
N TYR A 331 -43.50 8.51 10.05
CA TYR A 331 -44.53 9.09 9.20
C TYR A 331 -44.24 10.57 9.00
N PHE A 332 -44.60 11.10 7.84
CA PHE A 332 -44.48 12.51 7.54
C PHE A 332 -45.60 12.97 6.61
N VAL A 333 -45.91 14.26 6.68
CA VAL A 333 -46.85 14.94 5.79
C VAL A 333 -46.04 15.76 4.80
N ALA A 334 -46.27 15.58 3.49
CA ALA A 334 -45.53 16.26 2.44
C ALA A 334 -46.39 16.55 1.21
N ALA A 335 -45.83 17.31 0.28
CA ALA A 335 -46.43 17.64 -1.01
C ALA A 335 -46.46 16.44 -1.97
N ASP A 336 -47.62 16.14 -2.55
CA ASP A 336 -47.81 15.09 -3.55
C ASP A 336 -48.83 15.53 -4.62
N GLU A 337 -48.43 15.60 -5.89
CA GLU A 337 -49.26 16.04 -7.02
C GLU A 337 -50.05 17.36 -6.77
N GLY A 338 -49.47 18.28 -5.99
CA GLY A 338 -50.08 19.57 -5.64
C GLY A 338 -51.02 19.57 -4.42
N ASN A 339 -51.19 18.42 -3.76
CA ASN A 339 -52.01 18.26 -2.55
C ASN A 339 -51.17 17.81 -1.35
N VAL A 340 -51.72 17.97 -0.14
CA VAL A 340 -51.11 17.47 1.09
C VAL A 340 -51.33 15.95 1.19
N ALA A 341 -50.26 15.19 1.47
CA ALA A 341 -50.32 13.73 1.58
C ALA A 341 -49.51 13.19 2.77
N ILE A 342 -49.94 12.06 3.32
CA ILE A 342 -49.30 11.33 4.41
C ILE A 342 -48.48 10.17 3.82
N PHE A 343 -47.21 10.10 4.20
CA PHE A 343 -46.26 9.08 3.79
C PHE A 343 -45.77 8.27 4.99
N ASN A 344 -45.58 6.97 4.80
CA ASN A 344 -44.80 6.10 5.69
C ASN A 344 -43.37 5.99 5.16
N GLY A 345 -42.36 6.27 5.99
CA GLY A 345 -40.95 6.18 5.59
C GLY A 345 -40.09 7.38 5.97
N LEU A 346 -38.99 7.55 5.24
CA LEU A 346 -38.08 8.69 5.40
C LEU A 346 -38.23 9.66 4.22
N PRO A 347 -38.22 10.99 4.45
CA PRO A 347 -38.29 11.96 3.37
C PRO A 347 -36.99 11.97 2.55
N GLY A 348 -37.12 11.98 1.22
CA GLY A 348 -36.02 12.05 0.26
C GLY A 348 -35.77 10.76 -0.54
N GLU A 349 -34.74 10.82 -1.38
CA GLU A 349 -34.33 9.72 -2.27
C GLU A 349 -32.88 9.34 -1.99
N VAL A 350 -32.59 8.04 -1.94
CA VAL A 350 -31.23 7.51 -1.78
C VAL A 350 -30.94 6.64 -2.99
N LEU A 351 -29.89 6.98 -3.74
CA LEU A 351 -29.53 6.31 -5.01
C LEU A 351 -30.69 6.27 -6.03
N GLY A 352 -31.55 7.28 -6.03
CA GLY A 352 -32.73 7.36 -6.92
C GLY A 352 -33.92 6.48 -6.49
N ILE A 353 -33.86 5.85 -5.32
CA ILE A 353 -34.95 5.07 -4.74
C ILE A 353 -35.62 5.88 -3.63
N ARG A 354 -36.95 6.05 -3.72
CA ARG A 354 -37.77 6.66 -2.67
C ARG A 354 -37.87 5.69 -1.48
N LEU A 355 -37.52 6.17 -0.29
CA LEU A 355 -37.60 5.42 0.97
C LEU A 355 -38.93 5.67 1.71
N SER A 356 -39.97 6.06 0.96
CA SER A 356 -41.29 6.42 1.46
C SER A 356 -42.41 5.89 0.57
N THR A 357 -43.46 5.33 1.17
CA THR A 357 -44.69 4.91 0.49
C THR A 357 -45.82 5.86 0.83
N LEU A 358 -46.63 6.23 -0.17
CA LEU A 358 -47.85 7.00 0.01
C LEU A 358 -48.87 6.14 0.78
N GLU A 359 -49.34 6.64 1.93
CA GLU A 359 -50.36 5.97 2.75
C GLU A 359 -51.74 6.54 2.45
N GLU A 360 -51.85 7.88 2.44
CA GLU A 360 -53.13 8.58 2.29
C GLU A 360 -52.92 9.97 1.66
N ARG A 361 -53.59 10.24 0.54
CA ARG A 361 -53.58 11.56 -0.13
C ARG A 361 -54.84 12.31 0.28
N SER A 362 -54.71 13.57 0.68
CA SER A 362 -55.85 14.43 1.01
C SER A 362 -56.32 15.27 -0.18
N ASP A 363 -57.48 15.90 0.00
CA ASP A 363 -58.10 16.88 -0.88
C ASP A 363 -57.63 18.33 -0.63
N VAL A 364 -56.72 18.54 0.34
CA VAL A 364 -56.18 19.87 0.66
C VAL A 364 -55.12 20.27 -0.38
N ALA A 365 -55.47 21.21 -1.25
CA ALA A 365 -54.54 21.80 -2.21
C ALA A 365 -53.49 22.67 -1.51
N ILE A 366 -52.21 22.48 -1.87
CA ILE A 366 -51.10 23.21 -1.22
C ILE A 366 -51.21 24.71 -1.51
N GLY A 367 -51.62 25.08 -2.72
CA GLY A 367 -51.71 26.49 -3.16
C GLY A 367 -52.75 27.35 -2.42
N ASP A 368 -53.61 26.72 -1.60
CA ASP A 368 -54.60 27.42 -0.77
C ASP A 368 -54.17 27.52 0.71
N LEU A 369 -53.02 26.95 1.10
CA LEU A 369 -52.43 27.12 2.44
C LEU A 369 -51.70 28.47 2.60
N PRO A 370 -51.50 28.99 3.83
CA PRO A 370 -50.60 30.12 4.08
C PRO A 370 -49.15 29.83 3.63
N ALA A 371 -48.43 30.84 3.18
CA ALA A 371 -47.09 30.70 2.59
C ALA A 371 -46.02 30.09 3.53
N PHE A 372 -46.24 30.14 4.85
CA PHE A 372 -45.43 29.40 5.83
C PHE A 372 -45.71 27.89 5.77
N TYR A 373 -46.99 27.50 5.80
CA TYR A 373 -47.41 26.09 5.77
C TYR A 373 -47.16 25.42 4.41
N GLN A 374 -47.22 26.17 3.30
CA GLN A 374 -46.76 25.68 1.98
C GLN A 374 -45.31 25.19 2.07
N ARG A 375 -44.39 26.06 2.51
CA ARG A 375 -42.97 25.73 2.70
C ARG A 375 -42.76 24.61 3.71
N ALA A 376 -43.55 24.56 4.78
CA ALA A 376 -43.48 23.50 5.77
C ALA A 376 -43.83 22.12 5.16
N VAL A 377 -44.92 22.03 4.39
CA VAL A 377 -45.35 20.81 3.68
C VAL A 377 -44.35 20.41 2.60
N GLU A 378 -43.82 21.36 1.82
CA GLU A 378 -42.73 21.12 0.85
C GLU A 378 -41.46 20.58 1.53
N SER A 379 -41.13 21.08 2.73
CA SER A 379 -39.97 20.63 3.53
C SER A 379 -40.18 19.31 4.29
N SER A 380 -41.39 18.72 4.21
CA SER A 380 -41.89 17.57 4.97
C SER A 380 -42.05 17.77 6.49
N ILE A 381 -43.29 17.69 6.97
CA ILE A 381 -43.65 17.80 8.40
C ILE A 381 -43.62 16.41 9.03
N ARG A 382 -42.75 16.19 10.03
CA ARG A 382 -42.62 14.88 10.71
C ARG A 382 -43.76 14.67 11.72
N VAL A 383 -44.41 13.51 11.67
CA VAL A 383 -45.49 13.12 12.60
C VAL A 383 -45.18 11.76 13.25
N ALA A 384 -45.78 11.51 14.42
CA ALA A 384 -45.47 10.30 15.20
C ALA A 384 -46.09 9.03 14.60
N ASP A 385 -47.30 9.13 14.08
CA ASP A 385 -48.10 8.04 13.51
C ASP A 385 -49.12 8.58 12.49
N VAL A 386 -49.91 7.69 11.89
CA VAL A 386 -50.97 8.04 10.91
C VAL A 386 -52.07 8.91 11.52
N ALA A 387 -52.40 8.75 12.81
CA ALA A 387 -53.45 9.53 13.46
C ALA A 387 -52.98 10.98 13.70
N ALA A 388 -51.72 11.17 14.10
CA ALA A 388 -51.08 12.47 14.15
C ALA A 388 -50.99 13.10 12.74
N GLY A 389 -50.67 12.31 11.71
CA GLY A 389 -50.71 12.75 10.31
C GLY A 389 -52.09 13.29 9.90
N ARG A 390 -53.16 12.53 10.14
CA ARG A 390 -54.54 12.95 9.86
C ARG A 390 -54.93 14.21 10.63
N ALA A 391 -54.56 14.30 11.91
CA ALA A 391 -54.82 15.49 12.71
C ALA A 391 -54.10 16.74 12.17
N THR A 392 -52.86 16.59 11.69
CA THR A 392 -52.12 17.68 11.01
C THR A 392 -52.79 18.06 9.69
N THR A 393 -53.22 17.08 8.88
CA THR A 393 -53.97 17.34 7.64
C THR A 393 -55.29 18.08 7.90
N GLU A 394 -56.00 17.75 8.97
CA GLU A 394 -57.24 18.44 9.35
C GLU A 394 -57.00 19.92 9.76
N GLN A 395 -55.91 20.18 10.49
CA GLN A 395 -55.48 21.54 10.81
C GLN A 395 -55.12 22.33 9.54
N LEU A 396 -54.42 21.70 8.59
CA LEU A 396 -54.10 22.29 7.29
C LEU A 396 -55.36 22.54 6.46
N ARG A 397 -56.37 21.66 6.49
CA ARG A 397 -57.66 21.90 5.82
C ARG A 397 -58.35 23.15 6.36
N ALA A 398 -58.47 23.28 7.69
CA ALA A 398 -59.10 24.44 8.31
C ALA A 398 -58.36 25.76 8.02
N LEU A 399 -57.03 25.73 7.85
CA LEU A 399 -56.25 26.88 7.39
C LEU A 399 -56.47 27.19 5.91
N ALA A 400 -56.54 26.17 5.05
CA ALA A 400 -56.83 26.35 3.63
C ALA A 400 -58.23 26.95 3.40
N GLU A 401 -59.25 26.45 4.10
CA GLU A 401 -60.62 26.99 4.04
C GLU A 401 -60.66 28.48 4.40
N ARG A 402 -60.01 28.89 5.50
CA ARG A 402 -59.88 30.30 5.90
C ARG A 402 -59.18 31.16 4.83
N CYS A 403 -58.12 30.64 4.20
CA CYS A 403 -57.41 31.37 3.14
C CYS A 403 -58.23 31.48 1.85
N VAL A 404 -59.05 30.48 1.52
CA VAL A 404 -60.00 30.55 0.40
C VAL A 404 -61.05 31.62 0.69
N GLU A 405 -61.66 31.65 1.88
CA GLU A 405 -62.64 32.68 2.27
C GLU A 405 -62.06 34.10 2.15
N VAL A 406 -60.89 34.37 2.75
CA VAL A 406 -60.21 35.69 2.65
C VAL A 406 -59.92 36.07 1.19
N ARG A 407 -59.55 35.10 0.35
CA ARG A 407 -59.30 35.31 -1.08
C ARG A 407 -60.58 35.59 -1.87
N GLU A 408 -61.70 34.99 -1.49
CA GLU A 408 -63.01 35.29 -2.08
C GLU A 408 -63.54 36.66 -1.64
N GLU A 409 -63.40 37.03 -0.36
CA GLU A 409 -63.73 38.37 0.14
C GLU A 409 -62.92 39.46 -0.59
N ARG A 410 -61.60 39.28 -0.76
CA ARG A 410 -60.75 40.20 -1.55
C ARG A 410 -61.11 40.24 -3.03
N ARG A 411 -61.78 39.21 -3.57
CA ARG A 411 -62.26 39.16 -4.96
C ARG A 411 -63.64 39.80 -5.12
N GLN A 412 -64.41 39.98 -4.06
CA GLN A 412 -65.66 40.72 -4.12
C GLN A 412 -65.35 42.22 -4.32
N PRO A 413 -65.91 42.88 -5.35
CA PRO A 413 -65.67 44.28 -5.59
C PRO A 413 -66.31 45.12 -4.47
N SER A 414 -65.49 45.71 -3.61
CA SER A 414 -65.96 46.72 -2.65
C SER A 414 -66.64 47.87 -3.40
N PRO A 415 -67.75 48.43 -2.89
CA PRO A 415 -68.45 49.52 -3.55
C PRO A 415 -67.55 50.75 -3.68
N VAL A 416 -67.56 51.36 -4.86
CA VAL A 416 -66.72 52.51 -5.20
C VAL A 416 -67.12 53.73 -4.38
N ASP A 417 -66.38 54.00 -3.31
CA ASP A 417 -66.46 55.30 -2.65
C ASP A 417 -65.75 56.35 -3.52
N THR A 418 -66.46 57.43 -3.85
CA THR A 418 -66.08 58.33 -4.94
C THR A 418 -65.17 59.44 -4.42
N ALA A 419 -63.86 59.33 -4.68
CA ALA A 419 -62.88 60.39 -4.44
C ALA A 419 -62.27 60.87 -5.77
N GLU A 420 -62.62 62.09 -6.16
CA GLU A 420 -62.22 62.74 -7.42
C GLU A 420 -60.75 63.24 -7.37
N PRO A 421 -59.94 63.07 -8.44
CA PRO A 421 -58.53 63.44 -8.41
C PRO A 421 -58.30 64.93 -8.68
N THR A 422 -57.44 65.57 -7.89
CA THR A 422 -56.93 66.94 -8.13
C THR A 422 -55.40 66.90 -8.34
N PRO A 423 -54.81 67.63 -9.32
CA PRO A 423 -53.55 67.24 -9.94
C PRO A 423 -52.26 67.80 -9.32
N SER A 424 -51.14 67.16 -9.65
CA SER A 424 -49.75 67.58 -9.37
C SER A 424 -49.39 68.97 -9.92
N PRO A 425 -48.31 69.54 -9.34
CA PRO A 425 -47.26 70.13 -10.15
C PRO A 425 -45.83 69.66 -9.78
N SER A 426 -45.01 69.43 -10.80
CA SER A 426 -43.52 69.35 -10.76
C SER A 426 -42.89 70.76 -10.54
N PRO A 427 -41.55 70.96 -10.38
CA PRO A 427 -40.42 70.03 -10.61
C PRO A 427 -39.24 70.04 -9.57
N THR A 428 -38.27 69.16 -9.85
CA THR A 428 -36.87 68.96 -9.39
C THR A 428 -36.02 70.27 -9.24
N PRO A 429 -34.80 70.33 -8.63
CA PRO A 429 -33.78 69.25 -8.47
C PRO A 429 -32.81 69.23 -7.23
N THR A 430 -31.95 68.18 -7.15
CA THR A 430 -30.46 68.21 -6.84
C THR A 430 -29.92 67.19 -5.79
N VAL A 431 -29.30 66.12 -6.31
CA VAL A 431 -28.02 65.39 -5.99
C VAL A 431 -27.14 65.85 -4.77
N PRO A 432 -26.18 65.05 -4.21
CA PRO A 432 -26.17 63.68 -3.63
C PRO A 432 -25.51 63.60 -2.21
N GLY A 433 -25.40 62.41 -1.59
CA GLY A 433 -24.38 62.16 -0.55
C GLY A 433 -24.52 60.89 0.33
N LEU A 434 -23.49 60.03 0.32
CA LEU A 434 -23.14 59.02 1.36
C LEU A 434 -22.60 59.72 2.66
N PRO A 435 -22.24 59.07 3.80
CA PRO A 435 -21.91 57.64 4.03
C PRO A 435 -22.34 56.98 5.39
N THR A 436 -22.10 55.65 5.50
CA THR A 436 -21.51 54.86 6.62
C THR A 436 -21.73 55.22 8.11
N ALA A 437 -22.16 54.24 8.94
CA ALA A 437 -21.43 53.83 10.17
C ALA A 437 -21.93 52.53 10.85
N THR A 438 -20.97 51.72 11.26
CA THR A 438 -21.03 50.43 11.99
C THR A 438 -21.31 50.56 13.49
N ALA A 439 -22.04 49.62 14.14
CA ALA A 439 -21.85 49.28 15.56
C ALA A 439 -22.48 47.93 16.03
N ARG A 440 -21.67 47.07 16.66
CA ARG A 440 -21.98 46.15 17.79
C ARG A 440 -21.35 46.78 19.07
N PRO A 441 -21.56 46.37 20.35
CA PRO A 441 -21.74 44.98 20.84
C PRO A 441 -22.61 44.68 22.12
N THR A 442 -23.18 43.46 22.20
CA THR A 442 -23.21 42.50 23.35
C THR A 442 -23.83 42.91 24.75
N PRO A 443 -23.80 42.13 25.88
CA PRO A 443 -25.03 41.50 26.44
C PRO A 443 -25.34 41.61 27.97
N THR A 444 -26.57 41.22 28.39
CA THR A 444 -26.98 40.56 29.69
C THR A 444 -28.47 40.12 29.62
N GLY A 445 -29.04 39.16 30.38
CA GLY A 445 -28.44 38.08 31.20
C GLY A 445 -29.21 37.70 32.50
N GLY A 446 -29.98 36.60 32.56
CA GLY A 446 -30.50 36.00 33.83
C GLY A 446 -31.90 35.31 33.84
N VAL A 447 -31.93 33.96 33.98
CA VAL A 447 -32.71 33.05 34.88
C VAL A 447 -34.02 33.59 35.55
N ALA A 448 -35.16 32.89 35.77
CA ALA A 448 -35.85 31.63 35.34
C ALA A 448 -37.21 31.55 36.15
N PRO A 449 -37.95 30.42 36.30
CA PRO A 449 -38.46 29.40 35.35
C PRO A 449 -40.02 29.27 35.35
N GLY A 450 -40.61 28.59 34.35
CA GLY A 450 -41.97 28.03 34.46
C GLY A 450 -42.71 27.77 33.13
N VAL A 451 -43.49 26.67 33.08
CA VAL A 451 -44.33 26.18 31.95
C VAL A 451 -43.55 25.44 30.83
N PRO A 452 -43.99 24.24 30.37
CA PRO A 452 -43.31 23.48 29.33
C PRO A 452 -43.67 23.97 27.91
N THR A 453 -42.65 24.32 27.13
CA THR A 453 -42.77 24.68 25.71
C THR A 453 -42.66 23.44 24.82
N PHE A 454 -43.65 23.22 23.94
CA PHE A 454 -43.53 22.26 22.85
C PHE A 454 -42.77 22.88 21.66
N LEU A 455 -41.96 22.05 20.98
CA LEU A 455 -41.39 22.27 19.65
C LEU A 455 -40.47 23.49 19.47
N SER A 456 -39.18 23.31 19.75
CA SER A 456 -38.12 24.07 19.08
C SER A 456 -38.01 23.64 17.61
N PRO A 457 -37.85 24.57 16.64
CA PRO A 457 -37.59 24.21 15.25
C PRO A 457 -36.17 23.64 15.07
N PRO A 458 -35.94 22.72 14.12
CA PRO A 458 -34.59 22.32 13.72
C PRO A 458 -33.89 23.49 13.03
N ALA A 459 -32.58 23.63 13.25
CA ALA A 459 -31.79 24.71 12.66
C ALA A 459 -31.73 24.58 11.13
N VAL A 460 -32.38 25.50 10.41
CA VAL A 460 -32.22 25.71 8.98
C VAL A 460 -31.42 26.99 8.78
N THR A 461 -30.21 26.87 8.24
CA THR A 461 -29.40 28.02 7.79
C THR A 461 -29.99 28.59 6.50
N ALA A 462 -30.94 29.51 6.63
CA ALA A 462 -31.38 30.41 5.58
C ALA A 462 -31.49 31.83 6.14
N THR A 463 -30.85 32.80 5.49
CA THR A 463 -30.95 34.22 5.84
C THR A 463 -32.34 34.77 5.50
N PRO A 464 -33.00 35.52 6.40
CA PRO A 464 -34.34 36.03 6.16
C PRO A 464 -34.32 37.25 5.23
N THR A 465 -35.31 37.33 4.35
CA THR A 465 -35.76 38.59 3.73
C THR A 465 -36.98 39.09 4.48
N ASP A 466 -36.87 40.27 5.11
CA ASP A 466 -37.93 40.94 5.86
C ASP A 466 -39.18 41.21 5.00
N SER A 467 -40.29 40.51 5.29
CA SER A 467 -41.65 41.10 5.38
C SER A 467 -42.77 40.09 5.73
N ASP A 468 -42.63 38.81 5.35
CA ASP A 468 -43.74 37.83 5.39
C ASP A 468 -43.78 36.94 6.67
N GLU A 469 -42.99 37.24 7.71
CA GLU A 469 -42.84 36.38 8.90
C GLU A 469 -43.42 37.00 10.19
N ALA A 470 -44.41 37.90 10.04
CA ALA A 470 -45.12 38.52 11.18
C ALA A 470 -46.31 37.68 11.70
N ASP A 471 -46.93 36.86 10.84
CA ASP A 471 -48.02 35.96 11.19
C ASP A 471 -47.96 34.68 10.30
N PRO A 472 -47.70 33.49 10.86
CA PRO A 472 -47.60 32.25 10.09
C PRO A 472 -48.95 31.73 9.55
N GLU A 473 -50.08 32.25 10.04
CA GLU A 473 -51.42 31.90 9.53
C GLU A 473 -51.93 32.89 8.46
N ALA A 474 -51.12 33.86 8.03
CA ALA A 474 -51.56 34.93 7.13
C ALA A 474 -51.99 34.42 5.73
N CYS A 475 -53.16 34.91 5.31
CA CYS A 475 -53.78 34.76 3.98
C CYS A 475 -53.89 36.13 3.29
#